data_AF-A0A1Q5S5H2-F1
#
_entry.id   AF-A0A1Q5S5H2-F1
#
_cell.length_a   1.000
_cell.length_b   1.000
_cell.length_c   1.000
_cell.angle_alpha   90.00
_cell.angle_beta   90.00
_cell.angle_gamma   90.00
#
_symmetry.space_group_name_H-M   'P 1'
#
loop_
_entity.id
_entity.type
_entity.pdbx_description
1 polymer ?
#
loop_
_entity_poly.entity_id
_entity_poly.type
_entity_poly.pdbx_seq_one_letter_code
_entity_poly.pdbx_strand_id
1 'polypeptide(L)'
;MATSTLEDEDRDSMGLVTDHAEWKPVLDALESEGIPASAATIQQEHRWDQQAVRYFMGPHVRIEVRDACTWAMNESERIGLEAKLRAAAPPEWNGPHLVIHWCRPVAGEWATAWLDAIDKLWRDWRRRRIADDAFDDARDALSILHRRVWDEAEDHGPLLPKISGILAKARCHPPAAQRFPPLPLGQVDVAEVMDVLRRIASGSARPQIVSPAGGWKRLYHGVGEFIVDGWSIEAFKRNYGMKYVQEARAPDGRAGDYDSFAAREGNPFSLLEDDEQDAISEILEGR
;
A
#
# COMPACT_ATOMS: atom_id res chain seq x y z
N MET A 1 -30.74 -16.67 -27.62
CA MET A 1 -31.48 -15.98 -26.54
C MET A 1 -30.49 -15.95 -25.37
N ALA A 2 -29.96 -14.80 -24.90
CA ALA A 2 -30.63 -13.60 -24.37
C ALA A 2 -31.58 -13.97 -23.20
N THR A 3 -31.58 -13.40 -22.00
CA THR A 3 -30.81 -12.33 -21.28
C THR A 3 -31.05 -12.55 -19.76
N SER A 4 -30.47 -11.90 -18.74
CA SER A 4 -29.74 -10.63 -18.50
C SER A 4 -28.70 -10.86 -17.35
N THR A 5 -27.44 -10.41 -17.38
CA THR A 5 -26.85 -9.13 -16.89
C THR A 5 -27.16 -8.68 -15.45
N LEU A 6 -26.09 -8.40 -14.69
CA LEU A 6 -26.01 -7.53 -13.49
C LEU A 6 -26.75 -8.10 -12.24
N GLU A 7 -26.34 -7.87 -10.99
CA GLU A 7 -25.55 -6.78 -10.42
C GLU A 7 -24.27 -7.28 -9.72
N ASP A 8 -23.10 -6.86 -10.22
CA ASP A 8 -21.86 -6.73 -9.43
C ASP A 8 -21.63 -5.22 -9.31
N GLU A 9 -22.64 -4.53 -8.78
CA GLU A 9 -22.70 -3.07 -8.69
C GLU A 9 -21.95 -2.58 -7.45
N ASP A 10 -21.04 -1.64 -7.70
CA ASP A 10 -20.57 -0.61 -6.81
C ASP A 10 -20.28 -1.01 -5.35
N ARG A 11 -19.03 -1.45 -5.17
CA ARG A 11 -18.25 -1.16 -3.95
C ARG A 11 -17.92 0.33 -3.81
N ASP A 12 -18.86 1.22 -4.14
CA ASP A 12 -18.93 2.48 -3.44
C ASP A 12 -19.43 2.15 -2.04
N SER A 13 -18.50 2.19 -1.07
CA SER A 13 -18.89 2.32 0.33
C SER A 13 -19.59 3.65 0.45
N MET A 14 -20.93 3.62 0.31
CA MET A 14 -21.84 4.73 0.59
C MET A 14 -21.69 5.08 2.07
N GLY A 15 -20.65 5.86 2.35
CA GLY A 15 -20.37 6.47 3.63
C GLY A 15 -21.43 7.50 3.94
N LEU A 16 -22.62 7.00 4.30
CA LEU A 16 -23.63 7.78 4.99
C LEU A 16 -22.99 8.23 6.30
N VAL A 17 -22.48 9.46 6.27
CA VAL A 17 -22.04 10.21 7.43
C VAL A 17 -23.21 10.18 8.40
N THR A 18 -23.07 9.36 9.43
CA THR A 18 -24.06 9.28 10.50
C THR A 18 -24.09 10.61 11.21
N ASP A 19 -25.27 11.03 11.68
CA ASP A 19 -25.41 12.34 12.29
C ASP A 19 -24.46 12.44 13.51
N HIS A 20 -23.58 13.44 13.52
CA HIS A 20 -22.59 13.65 14.58
C HIS A 20 -23.24 13.73 15.97
N ALA A 21 -24.54 14.03 16.05
CA ALA A 21 -25.34 13.98 17.26
C ALA A 21 -25.35 12.60 17.95
N GLU A 22 -25.37 11.49 17.20
CA GLU A 22 -25.43 10.12 17.75
C GLU A 22 -24.11 9.71 18.45
N TRP A 23 -23.00 10.31 18.03
CA TRP A 23 -21.66 9.97 18.50
C TRP A 23 -21.26 10.70 19.78
N LYS A 24 -21.92 11.84 20.04
CA LYS A 24 -21.54 12.76 21.12
C LYS A 24 -21.40 12.09 22.49
N PRO A 25 -22.31 11.21 22.97
CA PRO A 25 -22.17 10.59 24.29
C PRO A 25 -20.89 9.74 24.42
N VAL A 26 -20.44 9.11 23.33
CA VAL A 26 -19.21 8.30 23.28
C VAL A 26 -17.97 9.20 23.32
N LEU A 27 -18.01 10.34 22.64
CA LEU A 27 -16.93 11.34 22.69
C LEU A 27 -16.85 12.03 24.06
N ASP A 28 -17.99 12.43 24.62
CA ASP A 28 -18.09 12.99 25.98
C ASP A 28 -17.54 11.98 27.03
N ALA A 29 -17.77 10.67 26.84
CA ALA A 29 -17.23 9.61 27.69
C ALA A 29 -15.69 9.48 27.59
N LEU A 30 -15.11 9.59 26.39
CA LEU A 30 -13.65 9.64 26.22
C LEU A 30 -13.05 10.87 26.90
N GLU A 31 -13.63 12.05 26.69
CA GLU A 31 -13.14 13.30 27.28
C GLU A 31 -13.22 13.30 28.81
N SER A 32 -14.23 12.63 29.38
CA SER A 32 -14.35 12.44 30.84
C SER A 32 -13.19 11.64 31.46
N GLU A 33 -12.50 10.84 30.65
CA GLU A 33 -11.32 10.04 31.04
C GLU A 33 -10.00 10.72 30.62
N GLY A 34 -10.05 11.97 30.15
CA GLY A 34 -8.90 12.75 29.70
C GLY A 34 -8.44 12.46 28.28
N ILE A 35 -9.19 11.66 27.51
CA ILE A 35 -8.89 11.30 26.13
C ILE A 35 -9.59 12.29 25.19
N PRO A 36 -8.88 13.10 24.40
CA PRO A 36 -9.53 14.12 23.56
C PRO A 36 -10.37 13.46 22.47
N ALA A 37 -11.56 14.01 22.16
CA ALA A 37 -12.42 13.47 21.10
C ALA A 37 -11.72 13.34 19.73
N SER A 38 -10.75 14.22 19.44
CA SER A 38 -9.92 14.15 18.22
C SER A 38 -9.03 12.92 18.11
N ALA A 39 -8.83 12.16 19.20
CA ALA A 39 -8.11 10.90 19.18
C ALA A 39 -9.02 9.71 18.77
N ALA A 40 -10.34 9.90 18.63
CA ALA A 40 -11.26 8.85 18.23
C ALA A 40 -11.77 9.02 16.80
N THR A 41 -11.77 7.92 16.03
CA THR A 41 -12.44 7.83 14.73
C THR A 41 -13.56 6.81 14.84
N ILE A 42 -14.80 7.23 14.55
CA ILE A 42 -15.96 6.35 14.54
C ILE A 42 -16.33 6.08 13.08
N GLN A 43 -16.45 4.80 12.71
CA GLN A 43 -16.82 4.34 11.38
C GLN A 43 -18.06 3.45 11.49
N GLN A 44 -19.11 3.78 10.76
CA GLN A 44 -20.36 3.03 10.76
C GLN A 44 -20.58 2.38 9.40
N GLU A 45 -20.36 1.06 9.33
CA GLU A 45 -20.59 0.27 8.12
C GLU A 45 -21.96 -0.41 8.18
N HIS A 46 -22.71 -0.35 7.07
CA HIS A 46 -23.92 -1.15 6.90
C HIS A 46 -23.53 -2.39 6.10
N ARG A 47 -23.42 -3.56 6.78
CA ARG A 47 -22.96 -4.81 6.15
C ARG A 47 -24.12 -5.72 5.78
N TRP A 48 -24.15 -6.13 4.52
CA TRP A 48 -24.99 -7.23 4.06
C TRP A 48 -24.27 -8.57 4.28
N ASP A 49 -24.84 -9.47 5.08
CA ASP A 49 -24.37 -10.85 5.18
C ASP A 49 -25.08 -11.75 4.16
N GLN A 50 -24.37 -12.10 3.09
CA GLN A 50 -24.90 -12.97 2.04
C GLN A 50 -25.05 -14.44 2.48
N GLN A 51 -24.30 -14.91 3.48
CA GLN A 51 -24.39 -16.29 3.96
C GLN A 51 -25.57 -16.49 4.92
N ALA A 52 -25.91 -15.48 5.73
CA ALA A 52 -27.02 -15.57 6.68
C ALA A 52 -28.42 -15.45 6.03
N VAL A 53 -28.52 -14.93 4.79
CA VAL A 53 -29.78 -14.56 4.11
C VAL A 53 -30.69 -13.73 5.05
N ARG A 54 -30.07 -12.83 5.81
CA ARG A 54 -30.72 -11.97 6.79
C ARG A 54 -30.16 -10.56 6.66
N TYR A 55 -31.06 -9.59 6.56
CA TYR A 55 -30.73 -8.21 6.86
C TYR A 55 -30.30 -8.11 8.32
N PHE A 56 -29.02 -7.83 8.56
CA PHE A 56 -28.62 -7.18 9.80
C PHE A 56 -29.03 -5.71 9.68
N MET A 57 -30.19 -5.35 10.25
CA MET A 57 -30.64 -3.95 10.32
C MET A 57 -29.98 -3.15 11.45
N GLY A 58 -28.85 -3.64 11.98
CA GLY A 58 -28.05 -2.96 13.00
C GLY A 58 -26.74 -2.47 12.38
N PRO A 59 -26.29 -1.24 12.68
CA PRO A 59 -25.02 -0.73 12.17
C PRO A 59 -23.83 -1.51 12.73
N HIS A 60 -22.85 -1.83 11.88
CA HIS A 60 -21.56 -2.33 12.34
C HIS A 60 -20.66 -1.12 12.65
N VAL A 61 -20.51 -0.80 13.93
CA VAL A 61 -19.77 0.39 14.37
C VAL A 61 -18.39 0.01 14.88
N ARG A 62 -17.38 0.63 14.26
CA ARG A 62 -15.98 0.54 14.65
C ARG A 62 -15.56 1.85 15.29
N ILE A 63 -15.13 1.81 16.55
CA ILE A 63 -14.49 2.93 17.23
C ILE A 63 -12.99 2.66 17.24
N GLU A 64 -12.19 3.44 16.53
CA GLU A 64 -10.73 3.44 16.70
C GLU A 64 -10.34 4.56 17.67
N VAL A 65 -9.64 4.23 18.75
CA VAL A 65 -9.10 5.23 19.69
C VAL A 65 -7.58 5.23 19.58
N ARG A 66 -7.02 6.40 19.27
CA ARG A 66 -5.61 6.66 18.91
C ARG A 66 -4.95 7.59 19.92
N ASP A 67 -4.97 7.21 21.20
CA ASP A 67 -4.47 8.03 22.30
C ASP A 67 -3.35 7.35 23.12
N ALA A 68 -2.38 8.15 23.57
CA ALA A 68 -1.21 7.67 24.30
C ALA A 68 -1.56 7.16 25.71
N CYS A 69 -2.51 7.80 26.40
CA CYS A 69 -2.99 7.35 27.70
C CYS A 69 -3.72 6.00 27.56
N THR A 70 -4.55 5.81 26.53
CA THR A 70 -5.21 4.51 26.29
C THR A 70 -4.23 3.36 26.01
N TRP A 71 -3.06 3.66 25.43
CA TRP A 71 -2.01 2.66 25.23
C TRP A 71 -1.26 2.32 26.52
N ALA A 72 -1.05 3.31 27.39
CA ALA A 72 -0.42 3.13 28.70
C ALA A 72 -1.33 2.42 29.72
N MET A 73 -2.66 2.42 29.52
CA MET A 73 -3.61 1.70 30.36
C MET A 73 -3.30 0.20 30.43
N ASN A 74 -3.41 -0.38 31.63
CA ASN A 74 -3.41 -1.82 31.85
C ASN A 74 -4.74 -2.46 31.40
N GLU A 75 -4.79 -3.79 31.34
CA GLU A 75 -5.97 -4.52 30.85
C GLU A 75 -7.26 -4.21 31.63
N SER A 76 -7.18 -4.05 32.96
CA SER A 76 -8.34 -3.70 33.80
C SER A 76 -8.86 -2.30 33.52
N GLU A 77 -7.95 -1.34 33.30
CA GLU A 77 -8.29 0.04 32.93
C GLU A 77 -8.95 0.09 31.54
N ARG A 78 -8.43 -0.67 30.56
CA ARG A 78 -9.02 -0.77 29.21
C ARG A 78 -10.40 -1.42 29.24
N ILE A 79 -10.60 -2.48 30.04
CA ILE A 79 -11.92 -3.12 30.23
C ILE A 79 -12.91 -2.13 30.87
N GLY A 80 -12.46 -1.35 31.86
CA GLY A 80 -13.26 -0.30 32.48
C GLY A 80 -13.67 0.81 31.49
N LEU A 81 -12.73 1.26 30.66
CA LEU A 81 -13.00 2.23 29.60
C LEU A 81 -13.93 1.67 28.52
N GLU A 82 -13.70 0.44 28.05
CA GLU A 82 -14.59 -0.23 27.09
C GLU A 82 -16.01 -0.35 27.62
N ALA A 83 -16.19 -0.69 28.90
CA ALA A 83 -17.51 -0.74 29.53
C ALA A 83 -18.19 0.64 29.56
N LYS A 84 -17.44 1.73 29.84
CA LYS A 84 -17.97 3.12 29.77
C LYS A 84 -18.39 3.48 28.34
N LEU A 85 -17.55 3.19 27.34
CA LEU A 85 -17.86 3.49 25.94
C LEU A 85 -19.07 2.69 25.42
N ARG A 86 -19.20 1.41 25.79
CA ARG A 86 -20.38 0.58 25.46
C ARG A 86 -21.65 1.06 26.17
N ALA A 87 -21.54 1.56 27.40
CA ALA A 87 -22.67 2.14 28.13
C ALA A 87 -23.10 3.52 27.61
N ALA A 88 -22.17 4.29 27.03
CA ALA A 88 -22.45 5.57 26.37
C ALA A 88 -22.93 5.41 24.92
N ALA A 89 -22.56 4.31 24.24
CA ALA A 89 -22.98 4.02 22.88
C ALA A 89 -24.51 3.81 22.77
N PRO A 90 -25.14 4.28 21.68
CA PRO A 90 -26.55 4.00 21.40
C PRO A 90 -26.90 2.50 21.52
N PRO A 91 -28.07 2.14 22.08
CA PRO A 91 -28.49 0.74 22.23
C PRO A 91 -28.42 -0.10 20.95
N GLU A 92 -28.69 0.52 19.80
CA GLU A 92 -28.63 -0.06 18.46
C GLU A 92 -27.22 -0.46 17.99
N TRP A 93 -26.16 0.08 18.60
CA TRP A 93 -24.78 -0.34 18.35
C TRP A 93 -24.38 -1.55 19.20
N ASN A 94 -25.06 -1.75 20.34
CA ASN A 94 -24.61 -2.71 21.35
C ASN A 94 -24.83 -4.18 20.92
N GLY A 95 -23.76 -4.97 21.00
CA GLY A 95 -23.71 -6.36 20.56
C GLY A 95 -22.35 -6.71 19.95
N PRO A 96 -22.23 -7.82 19.19
CA PRO A 96 -21.00 -8.21 18.50
C PRO A 96 -20.62 -7.27 17.33
N HIS A 97 -21.45 -6.26 17.05
CA HIS A 97 -21.28 -5.30 15.95
C HIS A 97 -20.61 -3.98 16.37
N LEU A 98 -20.46 -3.73 17.68
CA LEU A 98 -19.65 -2.65 18.21
C LEU A 98 -18.25 -3.17 18.55
N VAL A 99 -17.27 -2.78 17.75
CA VAL A 99 -15.86 -3.16 17.89
C VAL A 99 -15.04 -1.93 18.27
N ILE A 100 -14.37 -1.99 19.43
CA ILE A 100 -13.47 -0.93 19.87
C ILE A 100 -12.02 -1.38 19.61
N HIS A 101 -11.30 -0.61 18.79
CA HIS A 101 -9.91 -0.84 18.46
C HIS A 101 -9.02 0.18 19.17
N TRP A 102 -8.17 -0.32 20.07
CA TRP A 102 -7.12 0.44 20.71
C TRP A 102 -5.91 0.52 19.78
N CYS A 103 -5.65 1.71 19.24
CA CYS A 103 -4.59 1.98 18.29
C CYS A 103 -3.52 2.87 18.93
N ARG A 104 -2.24 2.58 18.69
CA ARG A 104 -1.16 3.49 19.10
C ARG A 104 -1.28 4.79 18.28
N PRO A 105 -1.19 6.01 18.86
CA PRO A 105 -1.45 7.27 18.14
C PRO A 105 -0.68 7.41 16.82
N VAL A 106 0.59 7.02 16.85
CA VAL A 106 1.52 7.14 15.73
C VAL A 106 1.29 6.08 14.63
N ALA A 107 0.58 4.99 14.91
CA ALA A 107 0.58 3.79 14.07
C ALA A 107 0.12 4.03 12.62
N GLY A 108 -0.87 4.89 12.39
CA GLY A 108 -1.40 5.15 11.03
C GLY A 108 -0.39 5.86 10.14
N GLU A 109 -0.10 7.12 10.44
CA GLU A 109 0.84 7.95 9.66
C GLU A 109 2.23 7.34 9.59
N TRP A 110 2.69 6.73 10.69
CA TRP A 110 4.00 6.09 10.72
C TRP A 110 4.04 4.80 9.89
N ALA A 111 3.01 3.95 9.90
CA ALA A 111 3.00 2.75 9.05
C ALA A 111 3.04 3.13 7.57
N THR A 112 2.27 4.14 7.15
CA THR A 112 2.35 4.69 5.79
C THR A 112 3.75 5.24 5.50
N ALA A 113 4.30 6.10 6.35
CA ALA A 113 5.62 6.70 6.14
C ALA A 113 6.78 5.66 6.16
N TRP A 114 6.64 4.57 6.93
CA TRP A 114 7.61 3.49 6.96
C TRP A 114 7.53 2.61 5.71
N LEU A 115 6.33 2.26 5.24
CA LEU A 115 6.13 1.55 3.98
C LEU A 115 6.69 2.38 2.81
N ASP A 116 6.35 3.66 2.74
CA ASP A 116 6.91 4.63 1.80
C ASP A 116 8.44 4.65 1.82
N ALA A 117 9.04 4.64 3.02
CA ALA A 117 10.49 4.70 3.18
C ALA A 117 11.20 3.41 2.76
N ILE A 118 10.61 2.25 3.08
CA ILE A 118 11.08 0.94 2.61
C ILE A 118 11.01 0.90 1.07
N ASP A 119 9.88 1.26 0.47
CA ASP A 119 9.71 1.27 -0.99
C ASP A 119 10.70 2.24 -1.66
N LYS A 120 10.86 3.47 -1.14
CA LYS A 120 11.85 4.44 -1.63
C LYS A 120 13.28 3.93 -1.50
N LEU A 121 13.62 3.26 -0.40
CA LEU A 121 14.95 2.66 -0.19
C LEU A 121 15.23 1.55 -1.22
N TRP A 122 14.27 0.63 -1.45
CA TRP A 122 14.39 -0.41 -2.48
C TRP A 122 14.50 0.17 -3.89
N ARG A 123 13.73 1.22 -4.21
CA ARG A 123 13.81 1.90 -5.52
C ARG A 123 15.17 2.56 -5.72
N ASP A 124 15.66 3.33 -4.75
CA ASP A 124 16.97 3.99 -4.87
C ASP A 124 18.14 2.99 -4.96
N TRP A 125 18.06 1.85 -4.27
CA TRP A 125 19.03 0.77 -4.42
C TRP A 125 19.00 0.15 -5.81
N ARG A 126 17.80 -0.20 -6.33
CA ARG A 126 17.64 -0.72 -7.69
C ARG A 126 18.09 0.28 -8.76
N ARG A 127 17.80 1.57 -8.58
CA ARG A 127 18.28 2.70 -9.41
C ARG A 127 19.77 3.00 -9.26
N ARG A 128 20.52 2.22 -8.47
CA ARG A 128 21.95 2.40 -8.18
C ARG A 128 22.28 3.83 -7.69
N ARG A 129 21.39 4.43 -6.90
CA ARG A 129 21.60 5.70 -6.19
C ARG A 129 22.26 5.51 -4.83
N ILE A 130 22.20 4.29 -4.28
CA ILE A 130 22.85 3.87 -3.04
C ILE A 130 23.60 2.55 -3.24
N ALA A 131 24.73 2.41 -2.55
CA ALA A 131 25.55 1.21 -2.54
C ALA A 131 24.87 0.08 -1.74
N ASP A 132 25.32 -1.16 -1.95
CA ASP A 132 24.71 -2.35 -1.35
C ASP A 132 24.88 -2.36 0.19
N ASP A 133 26.05 -1.92 0.70
CA ASP A 133 26.32 -1.76 2.13
C ASP A 133 25.46 -0.65 2.75
N ALA A 134 25.34 0.49 2.08
CA ALA A 134 24.50 1.60 2.51
C ALA A 134 23.00 1.26 2.49
N PHE A 135 22.57 0.37 1.59
CA PHE A 135 21.22 -0.18 1.56
C PHE A 135 20.95 -1.11 2.76
N ASP A 136 21.86 -2.07 3.03
CA ASP A 136 21.74 -2.98 4.18
C ASP A 136 21.72 -2.18 5.52
N ASP A 137 22.64 -1.24 5.70
CA ASP A 137 22.70 -0.32 6.85
C ASP A 137 21.36 0.42 7.06
N ALA A 138 20.77 0.94 5.98
CA ALA A 138 19.53 1.71 6.03
C ALA A 138 18.30 0.83 6.26
N ARG A 139 18.24 -0.36 5.66
CA ARG A 139 17.18 -1.34 5.89
C ARG A 139 17.17 -1.80 7.35
N ASP A 140 18.35 -2.08 7.91
CA ASP A 140 18.48 -2.53 9.28
C ASP A 140 18.15 -1.40 10.26
N ALA A 141 18.56 -0.15 9.97
CA ALA A 141 18.13 1.02 10.74
C ALA A 141 16.60 1.26 10.70
N LEU A 142 15.95 1.13 9.54
CA LEU A 142 14.49 1.19 9.42
C LEU A 142 13.79 0.04 10.14
N SER A 143 14.40 -1.14 10.18
CA SER A 143 13.87 -2.33 10.87
C SER A 143 14.00 -2.23 12.39
N ILE A 144 15.09 -1.64 12.90
CA ILE A 144 15.25 -1.30 14.31
C ILE A 144 14.23 -0.24 14.72
N LEU A 145 14.05 0.81 13.90
CA LEU A 145 13.04 1.83 14.15
C LEU A 145 11.63 1.22 14.16
N HIS A 146 11.34 0.28 13.26
CA HIS A 146 10.08 -0.48 13.26
C HIS A 146 9.87 -1.24 14.56
N ARG A 147 10.87 -2.00 15.00
CA ARG A 147 10.79 -2.77 16.25
C ARG A 147 10.48 -1.89 17.46
N ARG A 148 11.17 -0.75 17.60
CA ARG A 148 10.93 0.16 18.74
C ARG A 148 9.54 0.81 18.72
N VAL A 149 9.07 1.17 17.53
CA VAL A 149 7.74 1.79 17.34
C VAL A 149 6.60 0.77 17.45
N TRP A 150 6.84 -0.51 17.22
CA TRP A 150 5.80 -1.55 17.31
C TRP A 150 5.81 -2.32 18.63
N ASP A 151 6.99 -2.75 19.10
CA ASP A 151 7.12 -3.71 20.20
C ASP A 151 7.50 -3.05 21.54
N GLU A 152 8.37 -2.03 21.53
CA GLU A 152 9.00 -1.49 22.75
C GLU A 152 8.25 -0.30 23.38
N ALA A 153 7.14 0.14 22.76
CA ALA A 153 6.27 1.22 23.23
C ALA A 153 6.96 2.59 23.50
N GLU A 154 8.22 2.78 23.12
CA GLU A 154 8.99 4.00 23.42
C GLU A 154 8.40 5.24 22.75
N ASP A 155 8.16 6.31 23.52
CA ASP A 155 7.89 7.62 22.95
C ASP A 155 9.18 8.13 22.28
N HIS A 156 9.06 8.51 21.02
CA HIS A 156 10.19 8.71 20.13
C HIS A 156 10.24 10.12 19.53
N GLY A 157 9.32 11.00 19.92
CA GLY A 157 9.16 12.31 19.29
C GLY A 157 8.89 12.18 17.79
N PRO A 158 9.32 13.13 16.95
CA PRO A 158 8.98 13.12 15.53
C PRO A 158 9.75 12.01 14.79
N LEU A 159 9.05 10.92 14.48
CA LEU A 159 9.58 9.74 13.78
C LEU A 159 9.93 10.03 12.30
N LEU A 160 9.19 10.94 11.66
CA LEU A 160 9.37 11.26 10.24
C LEU A 160 10.78 11.83 9.95
N PRO A 161 11.32 12.82 10.70
CA PRO A 161 12.73 13.22 10.62
C PRO A 161 13.75 12.08 10.75
N LYS A 162 13.51 11.08 11.61
CA LYS A 162 14.41 9.92 11.75
C LYS A 162 14.42 9.08 10.48
N ILE A 163 13.25 8.81 9.90
CA ILE A 163 13.09 8.12 8.62
C ILE A 163 13.81 8.90 7.50
N SER A 164 13.55 10.20 7.37
CA SER A 164 14.20 11.05 6.36
C SER A 164 15.72 11.08 6.52
N GLY A 165 16.23 11.12 7.77
CA GLY A 165 17.66 11.07 8.06
C GLY A 165 18.34 9.78 7.64
N ILE A 166 17.68 8.62 7.82
CA ILE A 166 18.19 7.32 7.37
C ILE A 166 18.31 7.29 5.83
N LEU A 167 17.25 7.69 5.12
CA LEU A 167 17.25 7.73 3.65
C LEU A 167 18.28 8.73 3.10
N ALA A 168 18.40 9.90 3.72
CA ALA A 168 19.40 10.91 3.33
C ALA A 168 20.83 10.39 3.54
N LYS A 169 21.12 9.72 4.67
CA LYS A 169 22.43 9.10 4.93
C LYS A 169 22.76 8.06 3.85
N ALA A 170 21.82 7.16 3.51
CA ALA A 170 22.04 6.14 2.48
C ALA A 170 22.47 6.78 1.13
N ARG A 171 21.77 7.84 0.72
CA ARG A 171 22.04 8.61 -0.52
C ARG A 171 23.41 9.32 -0.56
N CYS A 172 24.11 9.44 0.57
CA CYS A 172 25.49 9.94 0.58
C CYS A 172 26.53 8.91 0.12
N HIS A 173 26.12 7.65 -0.10
CA HIS A 173 27.00 6.54 -0.48
C HIS A 173 26.54 5.93 -1.83
N PRO A 174 26.82 6.60 -2.97
CA PRO A 174 26.51 6.05 -4.29
C PRO A 174 27.40 4.83 -4.60
N PRO A 175 26.90 3.85 -5.36
CA PRO A 175 27.69 2.68 -5.76
C PRO A 175 28.80 3.05 -6.76
N ALA A 176 29.81 2.19 -6.85
CA ALA A 176 30.84 2.31 -7.86
C ALA A 176 30.26 2.15 -9.29
N ALA A 177 30.80 2.91 -10.25
CA ALA A 177 30.37 2.84 -11.64
C ALA A 177 30.64 1.44 -12.23
N GLN A 178 29.57 0.69 -12.50
CA GLN A 178 29.63 -0.64 -13.10
C GLN A 178 29.82 -0.55 -14.62
N ARG A 179 30.54 -1.52 -15.19
CA ARG A 179 30.63 -1.71 -16.65
C ARG A 179 29.92 -3.00 -17.01
N PHE A 180 28.90 -2.92 -17.85
CA PHE A 180 28.18 -4.08 -18.33
C PHE A 180 28.90 -4.72 -19.53
N PRO A 181 28.88 -6.05 -19.68
CA PRO A 181 29.34 -6.70 -20.89
C PRO A 181 28.43 -6.32 -22.08
N PRO A 182 28.90 -6.47 -23.33
CA PRO A 182 28.05 -6.36 -24.52
C PRO A 182 26.78 -7.21 -24.39
N LEU A 183 25.66 -6.70 -24.89
CA LEU A 183 24.40 -7.44 -24.87
C LEU A 183 24.53 -8.75 -25.69
N PRO A 184 24.16 -9.91 -25.13
CA PRO A 184 24.12 -11.17 -25.86
C PRO A 184 23.22 -11.12 -27.11
N LEU A 185 23.61 -11.84 -28.15
CA LEU A 185 22.79 -11.99 -29.36
C LEU A 185 21.43 -12.62 -28.99
N GLY A 186 20.35 -12.04 -29.53
CA GLY A 186 18.99 -12.48 -29.24
C GLY A 186 18.33 -11.85 -28.01
N GLN A 187 19.07 -11.05 -27.21
CA GLN A 187 18.51 -10.36 -26.06
C GLN A 187 18.03 -8.93 -26.36
N VAL A 188 17.06 -8.44 -25.58
CA VAL A 188 16.68 -7.01 -25.53
C VAL A 188 17.43 -6.34 -24.39
N ASP A 189 17.87 -5.10 -24.59
CA ASP A 189 18.53 -4.36 -23.50
C ASP A 189 17.52 -3.74 -22.53
N VAL A 190 18.00 -3.46 -21.32
CA VAL A 190 17.20 -2.80 -20.27
C VAL A 190 16.67 -1.45 -20.78
N ALA A 191 17.50 -0.67 -21.46
CA ALA A 191 17.14 0.61 -22.06
C ALA A 191 15.99 0.52 -23.09
N GLU A 192 15.97 -0.53 -23.93
CA GLU A 192 14.91 -0.70 -24.93
C GLU A 192 13.55 -0.91 -24.27
N VAL A 193 13.50 -1.72 -23.20
CA VAL A 193 12.28 -1.96 -22.43
C VAL A 193 11.88 -0.70 -21.66
N MET A 194 12.84 0.03 -21.08
CA MET A 194 12.56 1.32 -20.44
C MET A 194 11.93 2.32 -21.42
N ASP A 195 12.43 2.43 -22.64
CA ASP A 195 11.88 3.35 -23.64
C ASP A 195 10.47 2.95 -24.14
N VAL A 196 10.12 1.66 -24.07
CA VAL A 196 8.72 1.22 -24.23
C VAL A 196 7.87 1.68 -23.05
N LEU A 197 8.33 1.43 -21.82
CA LEU A 197 7.58 1.78 -20.60
C LEU A 197 7.39 3.31 -20.44
N ARG A 198 8.41 4.12 -20.77
CA ARG A 198 8.31 5.59 -20.78
C ARG A 198 7.28 6.11 -21.77
N ARG A 199 7.15 5.46 -22.93
CA ARG A 199 6.11 5.82 -23.92
C ARG A 199 4.71 5.45 -23.43
N ILE A 200 4.56 4.42 -22.59
CA ILE A 200 3.31 4.19 -21.84
C ILE A 200 3.08 5.31 -20.82
N ALA A 201 4.06 5.61 -19.96
CA ALA A 201 3.95 6.63 -18.92
C ALA A 201 3.57 8.01 -19.47
N SER A 202 4.15 8.41 -20.61
CA SER A 202 3.83 9.66 -21.31
C SER A 202 2.52 9.62 -22.12
N GLY A 203 1.76 8.52 -22.09
CA GLY A 203 0.54 8.30 -22.88
C GLY A 203 0.77 8.22 -24.40
N SER A 204 2.03 8.17 -24.84
CA SER A 204 2.43 8.15 -26.25
C SER A 204 2.27 6.77 -26.91
N ALA A 205 2.22 5.71 -26.11
CA ALA A 205 1.88 4.35 -26.50
C ALA A 205 0.79 3.81 -25.56
N ARG A 206 -0.13 2.98 -26.08
CA ARG A 206 -1.26 2.43 -25.29
C ARG A 206 -1.10 0.91 -25.12
N PRO A 207 -0.92 0.39 -23.90
CA PRO A 207 -0.85 -1.04 -23.67
C PRO A 207 -2.23 -1.69 -23.82
N GLN A 208 -2.25 -2.90 -24.38
CA GLN A 208 -3.43 -3.76 -24.49
C GLN A 208 -3.22 -4.96 -23.55
N ILE A 209 -4.03 -5.09 -22.50
CA ILE A 209 -3.92 -6.20 -21.56
C ILE A 209 -4.33 -7.50 -22.26
N VAL A 210 -3.43 -8.48 -22.29
CA VAL A 210 -3.66 -9.83 -22.82
C VAL A 210 -4.08 -10.77 -21.69
N SER A 211 -3.42 -10.68 -20.54
CA SER A 211 -3.65 -11.53 -19.37
C SER A 211 -3.62 -10.72 -18.06
N PRO A 212 -4.56 -10.94 -17.12
CA PRO A 212 -5.68 -11.88 -17.18
C PRO A 212 -6.84 -11.37 -18.05
N ALA A 213 -7.65 -12.30 -18.54
CA ALA A 213 -8.91 -11.98 -19.21
C ALA A 213 -9.82 -11.14 -18.29
N GLY A 214 -10.22 -9.96 -18.74
CA GLY A 214 -10.95 -8.97 -17.94
C GLY A 214 -10.09 -7.89 -17.26
N GLY A 215 -8.79 -7.82 -17.58
CA GLY A 215 -7.94 -6.65 -17.33
C GLY A 215 -7.12 -6.65 -16.03
N TRP A 216 -6.14 -5.75 -15.96
CA TRP A 216 -5.10 -5.70 -14.91
C TRP A 216 -5.65 -5.52 -13.48
N LYS A 217 -6.82 -4.89 -13.32
CA LYS A 217 -7.54 -4.79 -12.04
C LYS A 217 -7.89 -6.15 -11.43
N ARG A 218 -8.11 -7.19 -12.25
CA ARG A 218 -8.43 -8.55 -11.78
C ARG A 218 -7.21 -9.35 -11.30
N LEU A 219 -6.00 -8.91 -11.65
CA LEU A 219 -4.77 -9.50 -11.14
C LEU A 219 -4.47 -8.95 -9.74
N TYR A 220 -4.71 -9.73 -8.69
CA TYR A 220 -4.39 -9.34 -7.31
C TYR A 220 -2.91 -9.55 -6.98
N HIS A 221 -2.36 -10.71 -7.34
CA HIS A 221 -0.98 -11.11 -7.09
C HIS A 221 -0.57 -12.13 -8.16
N GLY A 222 0.51 -11.89 -8.88
CA GLY A 222 1.00 -12.77 -9.94
C GLY A 222 1.50 -12.02 -11.17
N VAL A 223 1.72 -12.75 -12.25
CA VAL A 223 2.16 -12.21 -13.55
C VAL A 223 0.94 -11.94 -14.44
N GLY A 224 0.91 -10.78 -15.08
CA GLY A 224 0.01 -10.46 -16.18
C GLY A 224 0.81 -10.10 -17.43
N GLU A 225 0.15 -10.09 -18.59
CA GLU A 225 0.75 -9.77 -19.88
C GLU A 225 0.02 -8.60 -20.54
N PHE A 226 0.75 -7.69 -21.15
CA PHE A 226 0.22 -6.68 -22.05
C PHE A 226 1.08 -6.51 -23.31
N ILE A 227 0.44 -6.11 -24.41
CA ILE A 227 1.09 -5.81 -25.69
C ILE A 227 1.11 -4.30 -25.94
N VAL A 228 2.22 -3.78 -26.45
CA VAL A 228 2.40 -2.36 -26.80
C VAL A 228 3.36 -2.24 -27.99
N ASP A 229 2.94 -1.57 -29.07
CA ASP A 229 3.76 -1.39 -30.29
C ASP A 229 4.43 -2.67 -30.83
N GLY A 230 3.75 -3.82 -30.69
CA GLY A 230 4.26 -5.14 -31.07
C GLY A 230 5.20 -5.81 -30.07
N TRP A 231 5.57 -5.14 -28.97
CA TRP A 231 6.21 -5.78 -27.82
C TRP A 231 5.17 -6.56 -27.01
N SER A 232 5.53 -7.74 -26.52
CA SER A 232 4.84 -8.39 -25.39
C SER A 232 5.65 -8.15 -24.13
N ILE A 233 4.99 -7.74 -23.04
CA ILE A 233 5.59 -7.54 -21.73
C ILE A 233 4.78 -8.32 -20.70
N GLU A 234 5.42 -9.32 -20.11
CA GLU A 234 4.97 -9.94 -18.87
C GLU A 234 5.48 -9.12 -17.67
N ALA A 235 4.62 -8.84 -16.71
CA ALA A 235 5.02 -8.14 -15.50
C ALA A 235 4.28 -8.62 -14.25
N PHE A 236 5.01 -8.60 -13.15
CA PHE A 236 4.51 -9.03 -11.86
C PHE A 236 3.82 -7.88 -11.12
N LYS A 237 2.61 -8.15 -10.64
CA LYS A 237 1.81 -7.28 -9.77
C LYS A 237 1.67 -7.91 -8.39
N ARG A 238 1.71 -7.06 -7.36
CA ARG A 238 1.40 -7.43 -5.97
C ARG A 238 0.53 -6.35 -5.34
N ASN A 239 -0.71 -6.70 -5.04
CA ASN A 239 -1.77 -5.83 -4.52
C ASN A 239 -2.11 -4.69 -5.50
N TYR A 240 -1.34 -3.59 -5.46
CA TYR A 240 -1.53 -2.39 -6.28
C TYR A 240 -0.30 -2.13 -7.15
N GLY A 241 -0.54 -1.82 -8.43
CA GLY A 241 0.50 -1.44 -9.39
C GLY A 241 1.49 -2.55 -9.79
N MET A 242 2.24 -2.27 -10.85
CA MET A 242 3.32 -3.12 -11.33
C MET A 242 4.50 -3.10 -10.33
N LYS A 243 5.32 -4.17 -10.28
CA LYS A 243 6.49 -4.25 -9.38
C LYS A 243 7.79 -4.56 -10.10
N TYR A 244 7.74 -5.35 -11.16
CA TYR A 244 8.87 -5.62 -12.05
C TYR A 244 8.39 -6.26 -13.35
N VAL A 245 9.16 -6.08 -14.43
CA VAL A 245 9.01 -6.86 -15.67
C VAL A 245 9.52 -8.27 -15.43
N GLN A 246 8.72 -9.28 -15.78
CA GLN A 246 9.07 -10.70 -15.70
C GLN A 246 9.75 -11.17 -16.98
N GLU A 247 9.19 -10.80 -18.14
CA GLU A 247 9.75 -11.02 -19.47
C GLU A 247 9.34 -9.83 -20.37
N ALA A 248 10.21 -9.43 -21.30
CA ALA A 248 9.86 -8.54 -22.41
C ALA A 248 10.37 -9.13 -23.73
N ARG A 249 9.50 -9.15 -24.74
CA ARG A 249 9.77 -9.69 -26.07
C ARG A 249 9.55 -8.62 -27.12
N ALA A 250 10.59 -8.34 -27.90
CA ALA A 250 10.59 -7.35 -28.97
C ALA A 250 9.86 -7.86 -30.23
N PRO A 251 9.38 -6.95 -31.11
CA PRO A 251 8.76 -7.31 -32.39
C PRO A 251 9.68 -8.10 -33.34
N ASP A 252 11.01 -8.00 -33.16
CA ASP A 252 12.02 -8.72 -33.94
C ASP A 252 12.30 -10.14 -33.40
N GLY A 253 11.60 -10.55 -32.33
CA GLY A 253 11.71 -11.86 -31.69
C GLY A 253 12.78 -11.97 -30.59
N ARG A 254 13.59 -10.92 -30.37
CA ARG A 254 14.51 -10.86 -29.21
C ARG A 254 13.72 -10.84 -27.90
N ALA A 255 14.31 -11.36 -26.83
CA ALA A 255 13.65 -11.40 -25.52
C ALA A 255 14.63 -11.17 -24.36
N GLY A 256 14.12 -10.70 -23.24
CA GLY A 256 14.85 -10.56 -21.99
C GLY A 256 13.93 -10.86 -20.82
N ASP A 257 14.45 -11.57 -19.83
CA ASP A 257 13.75 -11.96 -18.61
C ASP A 257 14.31 -11.23 -17.38
N TYR A 258 13.63 -11.40 -16.25
CA TYR A 258 14.00 -10.84 -14.95
C TYR A 258 15.49 -11.05 -14.60
N ASP A 259 16.04 -12.23 -14.83
CA ASP A 259 17.42 -12.58 -14.49
C ASP A 259 18.41 -11.92 -15.46
N SER A 260 18.10 -11.88 -16.76
CA SER A 260 18.91 -11.20 -17.77
C SER A 260 18.99 -9.68 -17.54
N PHE A 261 17.90 -9.06 -17.07
CA PHE A 261 17.88 -7.65 -16.66
C PHE A 261 18.64 -7.42 -15.36
N ALA A 262 18.44 -8.29 -14.35
CA ALA A 262 19.12 -8.21 -13.06
C ALA A 262 20.65 -8.41 -13.16
N ALA A 263 21.12 -9.24 -14.09
CA ALA A 263 22.54 -9.43 -14.38
C ALA A 263 23.20 -8.24 -15.11
N ARG A 264 22.39 -7.31 -15.63
CA ARG A 264 22.83 -6.05 -16.26
C ARG A 264 22.55 -4.89 -15.29
N GLU A 265 21.78 -3.90 -15.72
CA GLU A 265 21.52 -2.67 -14.96
C GLU A 265 20.53 -2.85 -13.80
N GLY A 266 19.67 -3.87 -13.87
CA GLY A 266 18.53 -4.06 -12.98
C GLY A 266 17.22 -4.15 -13.77
N ASN A 267 16.11 -4.37 -13.06
CA ASN A 267 14.82 -4.53 -13.72
C ASN A 267 14.32 -3.21 -14.33
N PRO A 268 13.94 -3.16 -15.63
CA PRO A 268 13.65 -1.91 -16.34
C PRO A 268 12.56 -1.07 -15.68
N PHE A 269 11.49 -1.68 -15.14
CA PHE A 269 10.45 -0.92 -14.44
C PHE A 269 10.96 -0.26 -13.15
N SER A 270 11.86 -0.92 -12.42
CA SER A 270 12.43 -0.35 -11.18
C SER A 270 13.41 0.80 -11.41
N LEU A 271 13.93 0.94 -12.64
CA LEU A 271 14.86 1.99 -13.04
C LEU A 271 14.15 3.27 -13.51
N LEU A 272 12.86 3.20 -13.84
CA LEU A 272 12.01 4.36 -14.11
C LEU A 272 11.87 5.23 -12.85
N GLU A 273 11.54 6.52 -13.02
CA GLU A 273 11.21 7.42 -11.91
C GLU A 273 9.87 7.08 -11.23
N ASP A 274 9.60 7.69 -10.08
CA ASP A 274 8.41 7.35 -9.27
C ASP A 274 7.10 7.70 -10.01
N ASP A 275 7.04 8.86 -10.66
CA ASP A 275 5.91 9.32 -11.48
C ASP A 275 5.70 8.47 -12.74
N GLU A 276 6.79 8.03 -13.38
CA GLU A 276 6.74 7.06 -14.49
C GLU A 276 6.12 5.72 -14.05
N GLN A 277 6.50 5.20 -12.87
CA GLN A 277 5.98 3.93 -12.33
C GLN A 277 4.50 4.02 -11.92
N ASP A 278 4.10 5.14 -11.32
CA ASP A 278 2.73 5.39 -10.89
C ASP A 278 1.81 5.57 -12.12
N ALA A 279 2.21 6.38 -13.11
CA ALA A 279 1.45 6.59 -14.35
C ALA A 279 1.22 5.28 -15.12
N ILE A 280 2.24 4.42 -15.25
CA ILE A 280 2.07 3.08 -15.87
C ILE A 280 1.07 2.24 -15.08
N SER A 281 1.14 2.28 -13.74
CA SER A 281 0.25 1.50 -12.88
C SER A 281 -1.21 1.96 -12.99
N GLU A 282 -1.45 3.27 -13.06
CA GLU A 282 -2.78 3.86 -13.29
C GLU A 282 -3.33 3.49 -14.67
N ILE A 283 -2.52 3.63 -15.73
CA ILE A 283 -2.90 3.29 -17.11
C ILE A 283 -3.27 1.80 -17.24
N LEU A 284 -2.45 0.90 -16.69
CA LEU A 284 -2.72 -0.54 -16.73
C LEU A 284 -3.98 -0.90 -15.94
N GLU A 285 -4.22 -0.26 -14.79
CA GLU A 285 -5.46 -0.44 -14.03
C GLU A 285 -6.67 0.25 -14.67
N GLY A 286 -6.49 1.14 -15.66
CA GLY A 286 -7.56 1.93 -16.27
C GLY A 286 -8.16 2.90 -15.25
N ARG A 287 -7.31 3.78 -14.73
CA ARG A 287 -7.68 5.02 -14.02
C ARG A 287 -7.38 6.23 -14.91
#